data_AF-A0A1M5C4X7-F1
#
_entry.id   AF-A0A1M5C4X7-F1
#
_cell.length_a   1.000
_cell.length_b   1.000
_cell.length_c   1.000
_cell.angle_alpha   90.00
_cell.angle_beta   90.00
_cell.angle_gamma   90.00
#
_symmetry.space_group_name_H-M   'P 1'
#
loop_
_entity.id
_entity.type
_entity.pdbx_description
1 polymer ?
#
loop_
_entity_poly.entity_id
_entity_poly.type
_entity_poly.pdbx_seq_one_letter_code
_entity_poly.pdbx_strand_id
1 'polypeptide(L)' 'MTVNNIAGMKETPLMIYKKVLENRLARKKEELAEIEKQPEGLATPVDKRKYIELKAVVNELENCINMADAMAKMEG' A
#
# COMPACT_ATOMS: atom_id res chain seq x y z
N MET A 1 34.48 8.70 6.02
CA MET A 1 33.45 8.13 6.92
C MET A 1 32.87 6.92 6.21
N THR A 2 33.32 5.73 6.58
CA THR A 2 32.96 4.48 5.92
C THR A 2 31.63 4.01 6.50
N VAL A 3 30.59 3.94 5.68
CA VAL A 3 29.30 3.38 6.10
C VAL A 3 29.37 1.88 5.87
N ASN A 4 29.16 1.12 6.95
CA ASN A 4 29.32 -0.33 7.00
C ASN A 4 28.42 -1.03 5.98
N ASN A 5 29.05 -1.76 5.05
CA ASN A 5 28.39 -2.60 4.05
C ASN A 5 28.13 -3.98 4.68
N ILE A 6 26.93 -4.18 5.23
CA ILE A 6 26.41 -5.51 5.53
C ILE A 6 25.82 -6.02 4.21
N ALA A 7 26.58 -6.85 3.50
CA ALA A 7 26.19 -7.60 2.29
C ALA A 7 25.18 -6.86 1.36
N GLY A 8 25.63 -5.81 0.69
CA GLY A 8 24.78 -4.93 -0.11
C GLY A 8 24.11 -5.59 -1.32
N MET A 9 22.89 -6.10 -1.14
CA MET A 9 21.89 -6.08 -2.20
C MET A 9 21.55 -4.63 -2.49
N LYS A 10 21.91 -4.15 -3.69
CA LYS A 10 21.39 -2.87 -4.19
C LYS A 10 19.88 -3.03 -4.38
N GLU A 11 19.08 -2.14 -3.80
CA GLU A 11 17.63 -2.14 -4.02
C GLU A 11 17.36 -2.06 -5.54
N THR A 12 16.60 -3.00 -6.08
CA THR A 12 16.20 -2.97 -7.50
C THR A 12 15.09 -1.92 -7.68
N PRO A 13 14.90 -1.38 -8.90
CA PRO A 13 13.76 -0.51 -9.18
C PRO A 13 12.41 -1.13 -8.78
N LEU A 14 12.26 -2.44 -8.93
CA LEU A 14 11.07 -3.19 -8.51
C LEU A 14 10.89 -3.18 -6.98
N MET A 15 11.96 -3.37 -6.20
CA MET A 15 11.93 -3.29 -4.74
C MET A 15 11.55 -1.89 -4.26
N ILE A 16 12.10 -0.85 -4.90
CA ILE A 16 11.78 0.55 -4.59
C ILE A 16 10.31 0.84 -4.91
N TYR A 17 9.83 0.40 -6.08
CA TYR A 17 8.44 0.56 -6.48
C TYR A 17 7.49 -0.12 -5.49
N LYS A 18 7.78 -1.38 -5.11
CA LYS A 18 7.00 -2.12 -4.11
C LYS A 18 6.92 -1.36 -2.78
N LYS A 19 8.05 -0.87 -2.26
CA LYS A 19 8.11 -0.09 -1.01
C LYS A 19 7.26 1.18 -1.06
N VAL A 20 7.22 1.86 -2.20
CA VAL A 20 6.34 3.04 -2.40
C VAL A 20 4.86 2.64 -2.34
N LEU A 21 4.49 1.53 -2.96
CA LEU A 21 3.12 1.01 -2.91
C LEU A 21 2.72 0.58 -1.49
N GLU A 22 3.60 -0.12 -0.76
CA GLU A 22 3.37 -0.53 0.63
C GLU A 22 3.15 0.69 1.54
N ASN A 23 3.98 1.72 1.42
CA ASN A 23 3.81 2.96 2.17
C ASN A 23 2.47 3.66 1.83
N ARG A 24 2.06 3.62 0.56
CA ARG A 24 0.77 4.18 0.14
C ARG A 24 -0.40 3.36 0.69
N LEU A 25 -0.30 2.03 0.66
CA LEU A 25 -1.29 1.12 1.21
C LEU A 25 -1.48 1.34 2.71
N ALA A 26 -0.39 1.48 3.47
CA ALA A 26 -0.45 1.74 4.90
C ALA A 26 -1.29 3.00 5.23
N ARG A 27 -1.00 4.12 4.56
CA ARG A 27 -1.78 5.37 4.74
C ARG A 27 -3.26 5.20 4.37
N LYS A 28 -3.57 4.44 3.30
CA LYS A 28 -4.96 4.19 2.90
C LYS A 28 -5.71 3.27 3.85
N LYS A 29 -5.02 2.31 4.47
CA LYS A 29 -5.59 1.48 5.55
C LYS A 29 -5.85 2.29 6.82
N GLU A 30 -4.96 3.22 7.16
CA GLU A 30 -5.19 4.18 8.26
C GLU A 30 -6.41 5.06 7.98
N GLU A 31 -6.50 5.67 6.80
CA GLU A 31 -7.68 6.45 6.39
C GLU A 31 -8.97 5.62 6.46
N LEU A 32 -8.93 4.36 6.05
CA LEU A 32 -10.09 3.46 6.08
C LEU A 32 -10.51 3.15 7.53
N ALA A 33 -9.55 2.85 8.39
CA ALA A 33 -9.80 2.59 9.80
C ALA A 33 -10.40 3.80 10.53
N GLU A 34 -9.97 5.01 10.18
CA GLU A 34 -10.56 6.24 10.76
C GLU A 34 -12.02 6.45 10.35
N ILE A 35 -12.38 6.11 9.10
CA ILE A 35 -13.78 6.13 8.65
C ILE A 35 -14.61 5.06 9.40
N GLU A 36 -14.07 3.87 9.57
CA GLU A 36 -14.76 2.75 10.24
C GLU A 36 -14.96 2.96 11.74
N LYS A 37 -14.14 3.81 12.38
CA LYS A 37 -14.27 4.20 13.79
C LYS A 37 -15.34 5.27 14.04
N GLN A 38 -15.86 5.94 13.01
CA GLN A 38 -16.79 7.04 13.24
C GLN A 38 -18.12 6.51 13.84
N PRO A 39 -18.56 7.02 15.01
CA PRO A 39 -19.73 6.51 15.71
C PRO A 39 -21.04 6.72 14.94
N GLU A 40 -21.08 7.72 14.06
CA GLU A 40 -22.22 7.98 13.17
C GLU A 40 -22.09 7.27 11.81
N GLY A 41 -20.98 6.56 11.58
CA GLY A 41 -20.71 5.79 10.37
C GLY A 41 -20.81 6.59 9.07
N LEU A 42 -21.03 5.87 7.97
CA LEU A 42 -21.22 6.39 6.61
C LEU A 42 -22.60 7.09 6.48
N ALA A 43 -22.81 8.16 7.25
CA ALA A 43 -24.09 8.81 7.48
C ALA A 43 -24.72 9.35 6.18
N THR A 44 -23.90 9.81 5.24
CA THR A 44 -24.38 10.34 3.96
C THR A 44 -24.05 9.42 2.77
N PRO A 45 -24.80 9.51 1.66
CA PRO A 45 -24.45 8.84 0.40
C PRO A 45 -23.05 9.19 -0.10
N VAL A 46 -22.58 10.42 0.18
CA VAL A 46 -21.23 10.88 -0.17
C VAL A 46 -20.18 10.13 0.64
N ASP A 47 -20.40 9.93 1.94
CA ASP A 47 -19.48 9.20 2.80
C ASP A 47 -19.41 7.72 2.41
N LYS A 48 -20.57 7.11 2.11
CA LYS A 48 -20.65 5.74 1.56
C LYS A 48 -19.84 5.61 0.28
N ARG A 49 -19.94 6.59 -0.64
CA ARG A 49 -19.17 6.58 -1.89
C ARG A 49 -17.67 6.67 -1.61
N LYS A 50 -17.23 7.63 -0.79
CA LYS A 50 -15.82 7.78 -0.42
C LYS A 50 -15.25 6.51 0.20
N TYR A 51 -16.01 5.84 1.05
CA TYR A 51 -15.62 4.57 1.65
C TYR A 51 -15.46 3.44 0.63
N ILE A 52 -16.41 3.30 -0.30
CA ILE A 52 -16.33 2.31 -1.39
C ILE A 52 -15.11 2.58 -2.28
N GLU A 53 -14.90 3.84 -2.67
CA GLU A 53 -13.75 4.27 -3.47
C GLU A 53 -12.43 3.99 -2.74
N LEU A 54 -12.36 4.28 -1.44
CA LEU A 54 -11.17 4.02 -0.63
C LEU A 54 -10.85 2.52 -0.54
N LYS A 55 -11.87 1.67 -0.33
CA LYS A 55 -11.71 0.21 -0.37
C LYS A 55 -11.21 -0.29 -1.72
N ALA A 56 -11.72 0.27 -2.81
CA ALA A 56 -11.25 -0.08 -4.15
C ALA A 56 -9.77 0.27 -4.35
N VAL A 57 -9.34 1.44 -3.85
CA VAL A 57 -7.92 1.84 -3.87
C VAL A 57 -7.05 0.91 -3.03
N VAL A 58 -7.49 0.51 -1.83
CA VAL A 58 -6.76 -0.45 -0.98
C VAL A 58 -6.56 -1.77 -1.72
N ASN A 59 -7.63 -2.32 -2.30
CA ASN A 59 -7.59 -3.57 -3.04
C ASN A 59 -6.65 -3.50 -4.26
N GLU A 60 -6.71 -2.40 -5.01
CA GLU A 60 -5.83 -2.21 -6.17
C GLU A 60 -4.34 -2.13 -5.77
N LEU A 61 -4.03 -1.47 -4.65
CA LEU A 61 -2.67 -1.40 -4.13
C LEU A 61 -2.16 -2.78 -3.68
N GLU A 62 -3.00 -3.57 -3.01
CA GLU A 62 -2.67 -4.95 -2.63
C GLU A 62 -2.41 -5.82 -3.88
N ASN A 63 -3.22 -5.69 -4.92
CA ASN A 63 -3.00 -6.38 -6.19
C ASN A 63 -1.68 -5.96 -6.86
N CYS A 64 -1.37 -4.66 -6.89
CA CYS A 64 -0.12 -4.17 -7.44
C CYS A 64 1.11 -4.69 -6.68
N ILE A 65 1.02 -4.80 -5.36
CA ILE A 65 2.08 -5.39 -4.52
C ILE A 65 2.22 -6.89 -4.82
N ASN A 66 1.11 -7.63 -4.92
CA ASN A 66 1.12 -9.05 -5.29
C ASN A 66 1.76 -9.28 -6.67
N MET A 67 1.47 -8.41 -7.65
CA MET A 67 2.12 -8.44 -8.96
C MET A 67 3.61 -8.15 -8.86
N ALA A 68 4.02 -7.16 -8.06
CA ALA A 68 5.44 -6.88 -7.84
C ALA A 68 6.18 -8.07 -7.21
N ASP A 69 5.55 -8.77 -6.27
CA ASP A 69 6.09 -9.99 -5.68
C ASP A 69 6.17 -11.16 -6.67
N ALA A 70 5.17 -11.30 -7.55
CA ALA A 70 5.20 -12.31 -8.60
C ALA A 70 6.32 -12.02 -9.61
N MET A 71 6.49 -10.77 -10.04
CA MET A 71 7.57 -10.35 -10.93
C MET A 71 8.95 -10.61 -10.30
N ALA A 72 9.13 -10.26 -9.02
CA ALA A 72 10.40 -10.51 -8.32
C ALA A 72 10.76 -12.01 -8.24
N LYS A 73 9.77 -12.89 -8.14
CA LYS A 73 9.96 -14.36 -8.14
C LYS A 73 10.26 -14.94 -9.53
N MET A 74 9.97 -14.21 -10.60
CA MET A 74 10.28 -14.62 -11.98
C MET A 74 11.66 -14.13 -12.44
N GLU A 75 12.17 -13.06 -11.82
CA GLU A 75 13.50 -12.49 -12.11
C GLU A 75 14.66 -13.24 -11.41
N GLY A 76 14.37 -14.10 -10.43
CA GLY A 76 15.35 -14.91 -9.69
C GLY A 76 15.10 -16.40 -9.85
#